data_AF-L7SU02-F1
#
_entry.id   AF-L7SU02-F1
#
_cell.length_a   1.000
_cell.length_b   1.000
_cell.length_c   1.000
_cell.angle_alpha   90.00
_cell.angle_beta   90.00
_cell.angle_gamma   90.00
#
_symmetry.space_group_name_H-M   'P 1'
#
loop_
_entity.id
_entity.type
_entity.pdbx_description
1 polymer ?
#
loop_
_entity_poly.entity_id
_entity_poly.type
_entity_poly.pdbx_seq_one_letter_code
_entity_poly.pdbx_strand_id
1 'polypeptide(L)'
;MTKDKEREVFEMSTEEKRLSTFKKWPYGSDTSINKEKMAAAGFYYIGNKKEPDLVRCFVCLKELDGWEVEDDPWEEHKNHASYCQFIHLNKAECEITFEEMHDLEMYRQINMATKVLTKKIKEFEKQAANTREVLQTLA
;
A
#
# COMPACT_ATOMS: atom_id res chain seq x y z
N MET A 1 12.44 -12.54 -19.02
CA MET A 1 12.15 -11.96 -17.68
C MET A 1 13.47 -11.88 -16.95
N THR A 2 13.88 -10.69 -16.49
CA THR A 2 15.18 -10.51 -15.82
C THR A 2 15.08 -10.91 -14.35
N LYS A 3 16.17 -11.46 -13.79
CA LYS A 3 16.31 -11.83 -12.37
C LYS A 3 15.97 -10.69 -11.41
N ASP A 4 15.99 -9.45 -11.89
CA ASP A 4 15.64 -8.25 -11.11
C ASP A 4 14.15 -8.17 -10.77
N LYS A 5 13.26 -8.77 -11.59
CA LYS A 5 11.80 -8.72 -11.34
C LYS A 5 11.31 -9.76 -10.33
N GLU A 6 12.04 -10.85 -10.13
CA GLU A 6 11.70 -11.87 -9.11
C GLU A 6 11.97 -11.36 -7.69
N ARG A 7 12.90 -10.40 -7.54
CA ARG A 7 13.30 -9.84 -6.24
C ARG A 7 12.30 -8.83 -5.64
N GLU A 8 11.47 -8.20 -6.47
CA GLU A 8 10.51 -7.16 -6.05
C GLU A 8 9.25 -7.73 -5.38
N VAL A 9 8.89 -8.98 -5.65
CA VAL A 9 7.57 -9.53 -5.28
C VAL A 9 7.36 -9.54 -3.77
N PHE A 10 8.39 -9.96 -3.02
CA PHE A 10 8.35 -10.14 -1.56
C PHE A 10 9.12 -9.05 -0.78
N GLU A 11 9.55 -7.98 -1.44
CA GLU A 11 10.55 -7.07 -0.86
C GLU A 11 10.06 -6.41 0.44
N MET A 12 8.76 -6.17 0.56
CA MET A 12 8.10 -5.51 1.70
C MET A 12 7.36 -6.48 2.62
N SER A 13 7.61 -7.79 2.49
CA SER A 13 6.89 -8.82 3.23
C SER A 13 7.36 -8.95 4.69
N THR A 14 8.51 -8.37 5.05
CA THR A 14 8.98 -8.31 6.45
C THR A 14 8.93 -6.91 7.03
N GLU A 15 8.63 -6.80 8.32
CA GLU A 15 8.60 -5.53 9.05
C GLU A 15 9.93 -4.79 8.98
N GLU A 16 11.05 -5.50 9.12
CA GLU A 16 12.40 -4.93 9.01
C GLU A 16 12.61 -4.23 7.67
N LYS A 17 12.16 -4.85 6.57
CA LYS A 17 12.27 -4.26 5.23
C LYS A 17 11.38 -3.04 5.10
N ARG A 18 10.15 -3.10 5.61
CA ARG A 18 9.25 -1.94 5.64
C ARG A 18 9.86 -0.79 6.43
N LEU A 19 10.37 -1.05 7.63
CA LEU A 19 11.04 -0.07 8.48
C LEU A 19 12.23 0.61 7.78
N SER A 20 13.01 -0.15 7.00
CA SER A 20 14.17 0.37 6.27
C SER A 20 13.83 1.43 5.20
N THR A 21 12.55 1.55 4.80
CA THR A 21 12.10 2.53 3.82
C THR A 21 11.94 3.94 4.39
N PHE A 22 11.75 4.08 5.71
CA PHE A 22 11.45 5.35 6.41
C PHE A 22 12.67 6.28 6.60
N LYS A 23 13.51 6.41 5.56
CA LYS A 23 14.76 7.20 5.60
C LYS A 23 14.54 8.70 5.72
N LYS A 24 13.39 9.19 5.25
CA LYS A 24 13.02 10.61 5.19
C LYS A 24 11.68 10.88 5.86
N TRP A 25 11.27 9.99 6.77
CA TRP A 25 10.03 10.16 7.52
C TRP A 25 10.09 11.48 8.30
N PRO A 26 9.07 12.35 8.18
CA PRO A 26 9.15 13.69 8.75
C PRO A 26 8.92 13.71 10.28
N TYR A 27 8.43 12.62 10.87
CA TYR A 27 8.09 12.56 12.29
C TYR A 27 9.15 11.86 13.14
N GLY A 28 9.33 12.38 14.36
CA GLY A 28 10.29 11.88 15.34
C GLY A 28 9.85 10.58 16.01
N SER A 29 10.80 9.94 16.71
CA SER A 29 10.58 8.68 17.44
C SER A 29 9.61 8.80 18.62
N ASP A 30 9.37 10.01 19.09
CA ASP A 30 8.50 10.39 20.21
C ASP A 30 7.00 10.46 19.87
N THR A 31 6.65 10.34 18.58
CA THR A 31 5.25 10.43 18.09
C THR A 31 4.56 9.06 18.02
N SER A 32 3.22 9.03 18.01
CA SER A 32 2.46 7.79 17.77
C SER A 32 2.56 7.28 16.33
N ILE A 33 2.98 8.15 15.41
CA ILE A 33 3.22 7.88 14.00
C ILE A 33 4.71 7.67 13.68
N ASN A 34 5.51 7.23 14.66
CA ASN A 34 6.91 6.91 14.41
C ASN A 34 7.06 5.74 13.41
N LYS A 35 8.24 5.65 12.78
CA LYS A 35 8.51 4.68 11.72
C LYS A 35 8.34 3.22 12.16
N GLU A 36 8.61 2.90 13.42
CA GLU A 36 8.43 1.57 14.00
C GLU A 36 6.95 1.18 14.03
N LYS A 37 6.09 2.07 14.55
CA LYS A 37 4.64 1.85 14.57
C LYS A 37 4.03 1.80 13.18
N MET A 38 4.50 2.63 12.26
CA MET A 38 4.11 2.58 10.85
C MET A 38 4.43 1.23 10.22
N ALA A 39 5.68 0.76 10.39
CA ALA A 39 6.12 -0.53 9.87
C ALA A 39 5.31 -1.69 10.47
N ALA A 40 5.08 -1.68 11.78
CA ALA A 40 4.28 -2.69 12.49
C ALA A 40 2.82 -2.72 12.01
N ALA A 41 2.24 -1.57 11.67
CA ALA A 41 0.90 -1.47 11.06
C ALA A 41 0.85 -1.89 9.57
N GLY A 42 1.95 -2.43 9.03
CA GLY A 42 2.03 -2.95 7.67
C GLY A 42 2.41 -1.89 6.63
N PHE A 43 2.76 -0.67 7.04
CA PHE A 43 3.11 0.40 6.11
C PHE A 43 4.60 0.43 5.78
N TYR A 44 4.91 0.79 4.54
CA TYR A 44 6.24 1.21 4.12
C TYR A 44 6.18 2.58 3.47
N TYR A 45 7.23 3.37 3.65
CA TYR A 45 7.34 4.73 3.17
C TYR A 45 7.57 4.78 1.66
N ILE A 46 6.77 5.60 0.98
CA ILE A 46 6.89 5.90 -0.46
C ILE A 46 6.85 7.40 -0.75
N GLY A 47 6.99 8.22 0.29
CA GLY A 47 6.85 9.67 0.22
C GLY A 47 7.89 10.35 -0.66
N ASN A 48 7.46 11.47 -1.22
CA ASN A 48 8.22 12.30 -2.15
C ASN A 48 8.10 13.79 -1.75
N LYS A 49 8.61 14.72 -2.57
CA LYS A 49 8.56 16.15 -2.21
C LYS A 49 7.15 16.73 -2.12
N LYS A 50 6.17 16.15 -2.82
CA LYS A 50 4.77 16.61 -2.84
C LYS A 50 3.96 15.98 -1.71
N GLU A 51 4.23 14.71 -1.41
CA GLU A 51 3.56 13.92 -0.39
C GLU A 51 4.64 13.36 0.56
N PRO A 52 5.16 14.18 1.49
CA PRO A 52 6.36 13.88 2.28
C PRO A 52 6.16 12.79 3.33
N ASP A 53 4.92 12.42 3.62
CA ASP A 53 4.51 11.42 4.60
C ASP A 53 3.66 10.30 3.98
N LEU A 54 3.70 10.14 2.65
CA LEU A 54 2.97 9.07 1.97
C LEU A 54 3.54 7.69 2.35
N VAL A 55 2.65 6.81 2.77
CA VAL A 55 2.95 5.40 3.05
C VAL A 55 2.04 4.48 2.25
N ARG A 56 2.45 3.22 2.08
CA ARG A 56 1.64 2.18 1.45
C ARG A 56 1.64 0.90 2.27
N CYS A 57 0.47 0.27 2.41
CA CYS A 57 0.37 -1.04 3.03
C CYS A 57 0.96 -2.14 2.12
N PHE A 58 1.70 -3.09 2.70
CA PHE A 58 2.32 -4.19 1.96
C PHE A 58 1.31 -5.23 1.43
N VAL A 59 0.11 -5.35 2.00
CA VAL A 59 -0.91 -6.34 1.57
C VAL A 59 -1.99 -5.73 0.70
N CYS A 60 -2.69 -4.72 1.20
CA CYS A 60 -3.85 -4.13 0.51
C CYS A 60 -3.47 -3.02 -0.48
N LEU A 61 -2.21 -2.57 -0.48
CA LEU A 61 -1.68 -1.50 -1.34
C LEU A 61 -2.40 -0.16 -1.18
N LYS A 62 -3.15 0.02 -0.10
CA LYS A 62 -3.75 1.30 0.30
C LYS A 62 -2.63 2.28 0.59
N GLU A 63 -2.76 3.47 0.04
CA GLU A 63 -1.85 4.60 0.23
C GLU A 63 -2.56 5.61 1.14
N LEU A 64 -1.82 6.15 2.11
CA LEU A 64 -2.28 7.15 3.07
C LEU A 64 -1.20 8.22 3.25
N ASP A 65 -1.62 9.48 3.31
CA ASP A 65 -0.83 10.68 3.54
C ASP A 65 -1.59 11.64 4.47
N GLY A 66 -0.94 12.72 4.91
CA GLY A 66 -1.55 13.71 5.78
C GLY A 66 -1.70 13.26 7.24
N TRP A 67 -0.68 12.56 7.76
CA TRP A 67 -0.68 12.00 9.11
C TRP A 67 -0.56 13.09 10.19
N GLU A 68 -1.30 12.94 11.28
CA GLU A 68 -1.23 13.78 12.48
C GLU A 68 -0.49 13.04 13.61
N VAL A 69 0.19 13.80 14.49
CA VAL A 69 1.11 13.19 15.49
C VAL A 69 0.42 12.37 16.57
N GLU A 70 -0.90 12.47 16.66
CA GLU A 70 -1.81 11.73 17.52
C GLU A 70 -2.43 10.50 16.86
N ASP A 71 -2.26 10.32 15.54
CA ASP A 71 -2.86 9.20 14.81
C ASP A 71 -2.28 7.86 15.29
N ASP A 72 -3.11 6.82 15.26
CA ASP A 72 -2.66 5.44 15.45
C ASP A 72 -2.60 4.74 14.07
N PRO A 73 -1.40 4.34 13.60
CA PRO A 73 -1.26 3.73 12.29
C PRO A 73 -2.12 2.47 12.08
N TRP A 74 -2.37 1.69 13.13
CA TRP A 74 -3.18 0.47 13.02
C TRP A 74 -4.66 0.82 12.86
N GLU A 75 -5.19 1.72 13.68
CA GLU A 75 -6.58 2.17 13.55
C GLU A 75 -6.83 2.93 12.25
N GLU A 76 -5.89 3.77 11.79
CA GLU A 76 -6.00 4.43 10.48
C GLU A 76 -6.04 3.43 9.33
N HIS A 77 -5.20 2.38 9.37
CA HIS A 77 -5.25 1.31 8.38
C HIS A 77 -6.62 0.61 8.38
N LYS A 78 -7.16 0.30 9.56
CA LYS A 78 -8.47 -0.33 9.72
C LYS A 78 -9.62 0.57 9.26
N ASN A 79 -9.57 1.86 9.54
CA ASN A 79 -10.58 2.84 9.13
C ASN A 79 -10.61 3.00 7.60
N HIS A 80 -9.43 3.08 6.97
CA HIS A 80 -9.32 3.40 5.55
C HIS A 80 -9.23 2.18 4.62
N ALA A 81 -8.93 1.00 5.16
CA ALA A 81 -8.88 -0.26 4.42
C ALA A 81 -9.28 -1.44 5.33
N SER A 82 -10.48 -1.37 5.91
CA SER A 82 -11.06 -2.43 6.72
C SER A 82 -11.08 -3.79 6.01
N TYR A 83 -11.08 -3.83 4.68
CA TYR A 83 -11.00 -5.03 3.85
C TYR A 83 -9.61 -5.69 3.80
N CYS A 84 -8.57 -5.09 4.39
CA CYS A 84 -7.21 -5.62 4.36
C CYS A 84 -7.09 -6.92 5.16
N GLN A 85 -6.59 -7.98 4.52
CA GLN A 85 -6.44 -9.28 5.17
C GLN A 85 -5.44 -9.26 6.34
N PHE A 86 -4.42 -8.39 6.29
CA PHE A 86 -3.50 -8.20 7.40
C PHE A 86 -4.19 -7.60 8.63
N ILE A 87 -5.04 -6.59 8.44
CA ILE A 87 -5.83 -5.99 9.53
C ILE A 87 -6.86 -6.99 10.07
N HIS A 88 -7.48 -7.80 9.21
CA HIS A 88 -8.41 -8.84 9.65
C HIS A 88 -7.76 -9.91 10.53
N LEU A 89 -6.48 -10.25 10.32
CA LEU A 89 -5.77 -11.19 11.18
C LEU A 89 -5.62 -10.65 12.61
N ASN A 90 -5.51 -9.33 12.76
CA ASN A 90 -5.40 -8.65 14.05
C ASN A 90 -4.30 -9.23 14.96
N LYS A 91 -3.12 -9.43 14.38
CA LYS A 91 -1.92 -10.00 15.02
C LYS A 91 -0.70 -9.15 14.72
N ALA A 92 0.26 -9.11 15.65
CA ALA A 92 1.58 -8.58 15.34
C ALA A 92 2.32 -9.52 14.37
N GLU A 93 3.22 -8.99 13.53
CA GLU A 93 3.88 -9.82 12.50
C GLU A 93 4.67 -11.00 13.09
N CYS A 94 5.27 -10.84 14.27
CA CYS A 94 5.99 -11.93 14.95
C CYS A 94 5.08 -13.07 15.45
N GLU A 95 3.77 -12.86 15.48
CA GLU A 95 2.76 -13.84 15.88
C GLU A 95 2.08 -14.51 14.67
N ILE A 96 2.36 -14.02 13.45
CA ILE A 96 1.81 -14.56 12.20
C ILE A 96 2.56 -15.85 11.85
N THR A 97 1.80 -16.91 11.59
CA THR A 97 2.34 -18.20 11.16
C THR A 97 2.79 -18.16 9.71
N PHE A 98 3.64 -19.12 9.30
CA PHE A 98 4.04 -19.24 7.90
C PHE A 98 2.85 -19.40 6.95
N GLU A 99 1.83 -20.16 7.35
CA GLU A 99 0.61 -20.37 6.56
C GLU A 99 -0.17 -19.06 6.38
N GLU A 100 -0.39 -18.32 7.47
CA GLU A 100 -1.06 -17.01 7.40
C GLU A 100 -0.25 -16.01 6.55
N MET A 101 1.07 -16.00 6.68
CA MET A 101 1.94 -15.14 5.88
C MET A 101 1.89 -15.50 4.39
N HIS A 102 1.86 -16.78 4.05
CA HIS A 102 1.67 -17.25 2.69
C HIS A 102 0.33 -16.76 2.11
N ASP A 103 -0.74 -16.86 2.89
CA ASP A 103 -2.06 -16.38 2.47
C ASP A 103 -2.08 -14.88 2.27
N LEU A 104 -1.49 -14.09 3.16
CA LEU A 104 -1.34 -12.64 2.99
C LEU A 104 -0.63 -12.28 1.69
N GLU A 105 0.42 -13.00 1.34
CA GLU A 105 1.15 -12.78 0.10
C GLU A 105 0.32 -13.17 -1.12
N MET A 106 -0.43 -14.27 -1.06
CA MET A 106 -1.42 -14.61 -2.10
C MET A 106 -2.44 -13.49 -2.28
N TYR A 107 -3.00 -12.95 -1.18
CA TYR A 107 -3.93 -11.81 -1.24
C TYR A 107 -3.27 -10.56 -1.79
N ARG A 108 -2.01 -10.28 -1.45
CA ARG A 108 -1.24 -9.18 -2.03
C ARG A 108 -1.15 -9.31 -3.56
N GLN A 109 -0.86 -10.48 -4.09
CA GLN A 109 -0.81 -10.70 -5.55
C GLN A 109 -2.17 -10.44 -6.22
N ILE A 110 -3.26 -10.89 -5.60
CA ILE A 110 -4.63 -10.61 -6.06
C ILE A 110 -4.89 -9.10 -6.05
N ASN A 111 -4.52 -8.40 -4.97
CA ASN A 111 -4.70 -6.97 -4.82
C ASN A 111 -3.87 -6.18 -5.86
N MET A 112 -2.63 -6.61 -6.13
CA MET A 112 -1.77 -6.04 -7.18
C MET A 112 -2.39 -6.20 -8.56
N ALA A 113 -2.81 -7.43 -8.91
CA ALA A 113 -3.46 -7.71 -10.18
C ALA A 113 -4.75 -6.90 -10.35
N THR A 114 -5.58 -6.84 -9.31
CA THR A 114 -6.81 -6.05 -9.28
C THR A 114 -6.52 -4.57 -9.50
N LYS A 115 -5.55 -3.98 -8.77
CA LYS A 115 -5.16 -2.56 -8.93
C LYS A 115 -4.73 -2.26 -10.37
N VAL A 116 -3.94 -3.14 -10.99
CA VAL A 116 -3.49 -3.00 -12.38
C VAL A 116 -4.67 -3.09 -13.36
N LEU A 117 -5.53 -4.09 -13.21
CA LEU A 117 -6.68 -4.29 -14.08
C LEU A 117 -7.68 -3.14 -13.98
N THR A 118 -8.05 -2.71 -12.77
CA THR A 118 -8.95 -1.58 -12.55
C THR A 118 -8.40 -0.29 -13.14
N LYS A 119 -7.08 -0.03 -13.03
CA LYS A 119 -6.46 1.13 -13.67
C LYS A 119 -6.60 1.09 -15.19
N LYS A 120 -6.29 -0.05 -15.81
CA LYS A 120 -6.42 -0.24 -17.27
C LYS A 120 -7.86 -0.08 -17.75
N ILE A 121 -8.83 -0.58 -16.98
CA ILE A 121 -10.26 -0.42 -17.28
C ILE A 121 -10.63 1.07 -17.29
N LYS A 122 -10.26 1.83 -16.25
CA LYS A 122 -10.52 3.29 -16.19
C LYS A 122 -9.86 4.06 -17.33
N GLU A 123 -8.63 3.69 -17.70
CA GLU A 123 -7.93 4.29 -18.84
C GLU A 123 -8.68 4.03 -20.16
N PHE A 124 -9.14 2.80 -20.35
CA PHE A 124 -9.93 2.42 -21.53
C PHE A 124 -11.29 3.13 -21.58
N GLU A 125 -12.00 3.23 -20.45
CA GLU A 125 -13.26 3.97 -20.33
C GLU A 125 -13.08 5.45 -20.70
N LYS A 126 -12.01 6.08 -20.21
CA LYS A 126 -11.67 7.47 -20.57
C LYS A 126 -11.38 7.61 -22.06
N GLN A 127 -10.63 6.68 -22.65
CA GLN A 127 -10.35 6.69 -24.09
C GLN A 127 -11.64 6.52 -24.91
N ALA A 128 -12.54 5.63 -24.49
CA ALA A 128 -13.82 5.41 -25.14
C ALA A 128 -14.71 6.68 -25.06
N ALA A 129 -14.76 7.35 -23.92
CA ALA A 129 -15.48 8.61 -23.74
C ALA A 129 -14.96 9.70 -24.67
N ASN A 130 -13.64 9.91 -24.71
CA ASN A 130 -13.01 10.90 -25.60
C ASN A 130 -13.27 10.58 -27.08
N THR A 131 -13.17 9.30 -27.46
CA THR A 131 -13.43 8.88 -28.86
C THR A 131 -14.87 9.17 -29.26
N ARG A 132 -15.84 8.92 -28.36
CA ARG A 132 -17.25 9.21 -28.60
C ARG A 132 -17.50 10.71 -28.82
N GLU A 133 -16.88 11.56 -28.01
CA GLU A 133 -16.98 13.01 -28.16
C GLU A 133 -16.45 13.48 -29.51
N VAL A 134 -15.27 13.00 -29.93
CA VAL A 134 -14.70 13.30 -31.25
C VAL A 134 -15.64 12.88 -32.38
N LEU A 135 -16.20 11.66 -32.33
CA LEU A 135 -17.14 11.19 -33.35
C LEU A 135 -18.40 12.05 -33.44
N GLN A 136 -18.90 12.56 -32.31
CA GLN A 136 -20.05 13.47 -32.29
C GLN A 136 -19.74 14.84 -32.90
N THR A 137 -18.52 15.36 -32.73
CA THR A 137 -18.12 16.64 -33.35
C THR A 137 -17.90 16.58 -34.86
N LEU A 138 -17.74 15.38 -35.41
CA LEU A 138 -17.54 15.14 -36.84
C LEU A 138 -18.85 14.81 -37.59
N ALA A 139 -19.94 14.61 -36.86
CA ALA A 139 -21.28 14.33 -37.39
C ALA A 139 -22.10 15.61 -37.53
#